data_AF-A0A7C5FEL1-F1
#
_entry.id   AF-A0A7C5FEL1-F1
#
_cell.length_a   1.000
_cell.length_b   1.000
_cell.length_c   1.000
_cell.angle_alpha   90.00
_cell.angle_beta   90.00
_cell.angle_gamma   90.00
#
_symmetry.space_group_name_H-M   'P 1'
#
loop_
_entity.id
_entity.type
_entity.pdbx_description
1 polymer ?
#
loop_
_entity_poly.entity_id
_entity_poly.type
_entity_poly.pdbx_seq_one_letter_code
_entity_poly.pdbx_strand_id
1 'polypeptide(L)'
;MNTYLLSFADSVDSIENARFVLFGVPFDSTSSYRKGSKFAPNAIRDASYNFEAWMFEHQLDLSEVCLYDAGDLYELGTVEEMLTETKKTVREILDLGAFPIMLGGEHSVSPAAISQFKDIGV
;
A
#
# COMPACT_ATOMS: atom_id res chain seq x y z
N MET A 1 6.68 -21.15 4.50
CA MET A 1 7.38 -19.91 4.14
C MET A 1 7.36 -19.82 2.64
N ASN A 2 6.55 -18.92 2.08
CA ASN A 2 6.39 -18.79 0.64
C ASN A 2 7.49 -17.86 0.12
N THR A 3 8.41 -18.39 -0.68
CA THR A 3 9.67 -17.74 -1.09
C THR A 3 9.50 -16.78 -2.28
N TYR A 4 8.26 -16.41 -2.63
CA TYR A 4 7.94 -15.54 -3.76
C TYR A 4 6.76 -14.61 -3.42
N LEU A 5 6.89 -13.82 -2.35
CA LEU A 5 6.05 -12.63 -2.20
C LEU A 5 6.71 -11.53 -3.01
N LEU A 6 6.04 -11.11 -4.09
CA LEU A 6 6.43 -9.97 -4.89
C LEU A 6 6.43 -8.72 -3.98
N SER A 7 7.55 -8.02 -3.87
CA SER A 7 7.67 -6.76 -3.14
C SER A 7 7.94 -5.60 -4.10
N PHE A 8 7.71 -4.38 -3.66
CA PHE A 8 8.12 -3.19 -4.37
C PHE A 8 9.66 -3.11 -4.40
N ALA A 9 10.22 -2.76 -5.57
CA ALA A 9 11.67 -2.61 -5.73
C ALA A 9 12.25 -1.61 -4.71
N ASP A 10 13.47 -1.88 -4.24
CA ASP A 10 14.19 -1.05 -3.26
C ASP A 10 13.50 -0.89 -1.89
N SER A 11 12.49 -1.71 -1.59
CA SER A 11 11.91 -1.78 -0.24
C SER A 11 12.88 -2.43 0.75
N VAL A 12 12.85 -1.95 1.99
CA VAL A 12 13.65 -2.50 3.10
C VAL A 12 12.99 -3.75 3.69
N ASP A 13 13.79 -4.62 4.30
CA ASP A 13 13.30 -5.89 4.87
C ASP A 13 12.62 -5.76 6.23
N SER A 14 12.74 -4.60 6.90
CA SER A 14 12.25 -4.40 8.26
C SER A 14 11.43 -3.12 8.41
N ILE A 15 10.31 -3.26 9.11
CA ILE A 15 9.41 -2.15 9.45
C ILE A 15 9.98 -1.23 10.54
N GLU A 16 10.96 -1.69 11.34
CA GLU A 16 11.43 -0.98 12.55
C GLU A 16 12.01 0.42 12.27
N ASN A 17 12.51 0.66 11.05
CA ASN A 17 13.05 1.96 10.62
C ASN A 17 12.33 2.51 9.39
N ALA A 18 11.15 1.97 9.05
CA ALA A 18 10.42 2.38 7.88
C ALA A 18 9.80 3.77 8.09
N ARG A 19 10.17 4.73 7.24
CA ARG A 19 9.51 6.05 7.22
C ARG A 19 8.17 5.98 6.49
N PHE A 20 8.10 5.09 5.51
CA PHE A 20 6.92 4.85 4.70
C PHE A 20 6.60 3.36 4.71
N VAL A 21 5.32 3.03 4.84
CA VAL A 21 4.85 1.64 4.74
C VAL A 21 3.88 1.54 3.58
N LEU A 22 4.28 0.78 2.56
CA LEU A 22 3.44 0.44 1.42
C LEU A 22 2.65 -0.83 1.73
N PHE A 23 1.36 -0.83 1.40
CA PHE A 23 0.51 -2.01 1.52
C PHE A 23 -0.57 -1.99 0.45
N GLY A 24 -0.98 -3.17 -0.03
CA GLY A 24 -2.01 -3.31 -1.04
C GLY A 24 -3.37 -3.68 -0.47
N VAL A 25 -4.43 -3.16 -1.08
CA VAL A 25 -5.83 -3.49 -0.78
C VAL A 25 -6.47 -4.02 -2.07
N PRO A 26 -6.34 -5.32 -2.37
CA PRO A 26 -6.81 -5.93 -3.62
C PRO A 26 -8.34 -6.09 -3.61
N PHE A 27 -9.07 -4.98 -3.71
CA PHE A 27 -10.53 -4.92 -3.64
C PHE A 27 -11.15 -4.34 -4.90
N ASP A 28 -12.18 -4.99 -5.44
CA ASP A 28 -12.86 -4.56 -6.68
C ASP A 28 -14.33 -5.04 -6.76
N SER A 29 -14.97 -5.28 -5.62
CA SER A 29 -16.30 -5.91 -5.59
C SER A 29 -17.40 -4.96 -6.07
N THR A 30 -17.24 -3.65 -5.94
CA THR A 30 -18.30 -2.66 -6.28
C THR A 30 -18.16 -2.04 -7.68
N SER A 31 -17.02 -2.23 -8.36
CA SER A 31 -16.82 -1.77 -9.74
C SER A 31 -17.78 -2.45 -10.72
N SER A 32 -18.48 -1.70 -11.57
CA SER A 32 -19.50 -2.26 -12.47
C SER A 32 -19.06 -2.37 -13.93
N TYR A 33 -18.29 -1.41 -14.45
CA TYR A 33 -17.94 -1.35 -15.87
C TYR A 33 -16.72 -2.20 -16.24
N ARG A 34 -15.57 -1.98 -15.58
CA ARG A 34 -14.34 -2.74 -15.79
C ARG A 34 -13.86 -3.30 -14.46
N LYS A 35 -13.81 -4.62 -14.38
CA LYS A 35 -13.20 -5.35 -13.27
C LYS A 35 -11.70 -5.55 -13.52
N GLY A 36 -10.98 -5.88 -12.44
CA GLY A 36 -9.55 -6.19 -12.44
C GLY A 36 -8.72 -5.24 -11.59
N SER A 37 -9.31 -4.21 -10.97
CA SER A 37 -8.54 -3.25 -10.15
C SER A 37 -7.88 -3.91 -8.95
N LYS A 38 -8.42 -5.03 -8.45
CA LYS A 38 -7.80 -5.83 -7.38
C LYS A 38 -6.41 -6.38 -7.73
N PHE A 39 -6.05 -6.47 -9.01
CA PHE A 39 -4.73 -6.91 -9.45
C PHE A 39 -3.71 -5.76 -9.53
N ALA A 40 -4.14 -4.51 -9.30
CA ALA A 40 -3.27 -3.34 -9.39
C ALA A 40 -2.08 -3.38 -8.42
N PRO A 41 -2.20 -3.80 -7.15
CA PRO A 41 -1.06 -3.84 -6.23
C PRO A 41 0.11 -4.68 -6.78
N ASN A 42 -0.18 -5.89 -7.27
CA ASN A 42 0.84 -6.76 -7.86
C ASN A 42 1.40 -6.19 -9.18
N ALA A 43 0.54 -5.66 -10.05
CA ALA A 43 0.99 -5.06 -11.30
C ALA A 43 1.93 -3.85 -11.07
N ILE A 44 1.69 -3.06 -10.02
CA ILE A 44 2.54 -1.93 -9.63
C ILE A 44 3.90 -2.44 -9.11
N ARG A 45 3.90 -3.49 -8.27
CA ARG A 45 5.15 -4.09 -7.80
C ARG A 45 5.97 -4.70 -8.94
N ASP A 46 5.33 -5.44 -9.85
CA ASP A 46 5.98 -5.98 -11.04
C ASP A 46 6.59 -4.85 -11.90
N ALA A 47 5.85 -3.76 -12.10
CA ALA A 47 6.34 -2.62 -12.85
C ALA A 47 7.50 -1.89 -12.17
N SER A 48 7.54 -1.87 -10.83
CA SER A 48 8.55 -1.13 -10.04
C SER A 48 9.98 -1.54 -10.38
N TYR A 49 10.22 -2.82 -10.68
CA TYR A 49 11.53 -3.35 -11.06
C TYR A 49 12.08 -2.82 -12.40
N ASN A 50 11.26 -2.11 -13.20
CA ASN A 50 11.74 -1.47 -14.43
C ASN A 50 12.24 -0.04 -14.21
N PHE A 51 12.08 0.51 -13.01
CA PHE A 51 12.55 1.84 -12.67
C PHE A 51 13.90 1.77 -11.96
N GLU A 52 14.72 2.80 -12.19
CA GLU A 52 15.95 3.02 -11.44
C GLU A 52 15.62 3.65 -10.07
N ALA A 53 16.39 3.30 -9.04
CA ALA A 53 16.24 3.88 -7.70
C ALA A 53 16.52 5.40 -7.69
N TRP A 54 17.40 5.89 -8.57
CA TRP A 54 17.80 7.30 -8.62
C TRP A 54 16.79 8.18 -9.37
N MET A 55 16.20 9.15 -8.66
CA MET A 55 15.30 10.15 -9.22
C MET A 55 16.03 11.46 -9.54
N PHE A 56 16.33 11.70 -10.82
CA PHE A 56 17.06 12.89 -11.28
C PHE A 56 16.40 14.23 -10.90
N GLU A 57 15.08 14.32 -11.01
CA GLU A 57 14.34 15.57 -10.77
C GLU A 57 14.40 16.03 -9.29
N HIS A 58 14.53 15.07 -8.38
CA HIS A 58 14.58 15.31 -6.94
C HIS A 58 15.98 15.14 -6.35
N GLN A 59 16.96 14.70 -7.15
CA GLN A 59 18.32 14.37 -6.71
C GLN A 59 18.29 13.44 -5.48
N LEU A 60 17.47 12.39 -5.57
CA LEU A 60 17.14 11.50 -4.46
C LEU A 60 17.32 10.06 -4.91
N ASP A 61 17.87 9.22 -4.04
CA ASP A 61 17.88 7.77 -4.20
C ASP A 61 16.70 7.17 -3.41
N LEU A 62 15.80 6.46 -4.09
CA LEU A 62 14.63 5.81 -3.48
C LEU A 62 15.03 4.78 -2.41
N SER A 63 16.19 4.13 -2.56
CA SER A 63 16.68 3.15 -1.58
C SER A 63 17.01 3.79 -0.22
N GLU A 64 17.26 5.11 -0.19
CA GLU A 64 17.54 5.87 1.04
C GLU A 64 16.26 6.38 1.73
N VAL A 65 15.08 6.22 1.11
CA VAL A 65 13.80 6.74 1.62
C VAL A 65 13.22 5.86 2.74
N CYS A 66 13.76 4.65 2.93
CA CYS A 66 13.33 3.66 3.92
C CYS A 66 11.84 3.28 3.78
N LEU A 67 11.47 2.77 2.61
CA LEU A 67 10.14 2.23 2.31
C LEU A 67 10.05 0.75 2.70
N TYR A 68 9.10 0.36 3.54
CA TYR A 68 8.80 -1.05 3.81
C TYR A 68 7.53 -1.47 3.05
N ASP A 69 7.58 -2.59 2.33
CA ASP A 69 6.39 -3.17 1.68
C ASP A 69 5.81 -4.29 2.56
N ALA A 70 4.65 -4.01 3.15
CA ALA A 70 3.93 -4.94 4.03
C ALA A 70 3.12 -6.00 3.26
N GLY A 71 3.16 -6.00 1.92
CA GLY A 71 2.38 -6.91 1.08
C GLY A 71 0.92 -6.49 0.94
N ASP A 72 0.06 -7.47 0.67
CA ASP A 72 -1.37 -7.24 0.44
C ASP A 72 -2.21 -7.68 1.65
N LEU A 73 -3.28 -6.93 1.91
CA LEU A 73 -4.36 -7.42 2.74
C LEU A 73 -5.03 -8.62 2.08
N TYR A 74 -5.47 -9.59 2.89
CA TYR A 74 -6.27 -10.69 2.39
C TYR A 74 -7.58 -10.17 1.78
N GLU A 75 -7.96 -10.72 0.63
CA GLU A 75 -9.25 -10.44 -0.01
C GLU A 75 -10.37 -11.02 0.87
N LEU A 76 -11.07 -10.15 1.61
CA LEU A 76 -12.23 -10.49 2.44
C LEU A 76 -13.52 -10.41 1.62
N GLY A 77 -14.58 -11.08 2.08
CA GLY A 77 -15.79 -11.31 1.29
C GLY A 77 -16.69 -10.10 1.12
N THR A 78 -16.68 -9.16 2.07
CA THR A 78 -17.58 -7.99 2.09
C THR A 78 -16.83 -6.66 2.06
N VAL A 79 -17.53 -5.60 1.63
CA VAL A 79 -17.01 -4.22 1.65
C VAL A 79 -16.65 -3.84 3.08
N GLU A 80 -17.54 -4.12 4.04
CA GLU A 80 -17.39 -3.75 5.44
C GLU A 80 -16.15 -4.38 6.08
N GLU A 81 -15.89 -5.65 5.78
CA GLU A 81 -14.69 -6.36 6.23
C GLU A 81 -13.43 -5.72 5.66
N MET A 82 -13.40 -5.44 4.36
CA MET A 82 -12.25 -4.80 3.71
C MET A 82 -11.98 -3.40 4.26
N LEU A 83 -13.02 -2.59 4.47
CA LEU A 83 -12.89 -1.27 5.08
C LEU A 83 -12.42 -1.34 6.53
N THR A 84 -12.86 -2.35 7.28
CA THR A 84 -12.45 -2.57 8.66
C THR A 84 -10.97 -2.94 8.74
N GLU A 85 -10.52 -3.88 7.92
CA GLU A 85 -9.10 -4.28 7.90
C GLU A 85 -8.22 -3.12 7.41
N THR A 86 -8.66 -2.39 6.37
CA THR A 86 -7.94 -1.19 5.89
C THR A 86 -7.75 -0.17 7.00
N LYS A 87 -8.80 0.14 7.79
CA LYS A 87 -8.69 1.05 8.94
C LYS A 87 -7.69 0.54 9.98
N LYS A 88 -7.75 -0.74 10.30
CA LYS A 88 -6.85 -1.37 11.27
C LYS A 88 -5.39 -1.27 10.82
N THR A 89 -5.09 -1.66 9.58
CA THR A 89 -3.73 -1.58 9.03
C THR A 89 -3.20 -0.15 8.99
N VAL A 90 -4.02 0.82 8.55
CA VAL A 90 -3.61 2.22 8.54
C VAL A 90 -3.35 2.73 9.96
N ARG A 91 -4.17 2.33 10.94
CA ARG A 91 -3.94 2.68 12.35
C ARG A 91 -2.61 2.11 12.85
N GLU A 92 -2.34 0.83 12.60
CA GLU A 92 -1.09 0.17 12.99
C GLU A 92 0.14 0.86 12.40
N ILE A 93 0.10 1.25 11.12
CA ILE A 93 1.18 1.99 10.46
C ILE A 93 1.40 3.36 11.11
N LEU A 94 0.32 4.10 11.38
CA LEU A 94 0.39 5.41 12.01
C LEU A 94 0.91 5.33 13.46
N ASP A 95 0.55 4.28 14.19
CA ASP A 95 0.99 4.06 15.57
C ASP A 95 2.50 3.71 15.64
N LEU A 96 3.07 3.20 14.55
CA LEU A 96 4.53 3.04 14.37
C LEU A 96 5.24 4.37 14.03
N GLY A 97 4.50 5.45 13.78
CA GLY A 97 5.06 6.74 13.37
C GLY A 97 5.45 6.80 11.88
N ALA A 98 5.07 5.79 11.10
CA ALA A 98 5.33 5.73 9.66
C ALA A 98 4.17 6.31 8.85
N PHE A 99 4.45 6.72 7.61
CA PHE A 99 3.43 7.21 6.68
C PHE A 99 2.88 6.07 5.80
N PRO A 100 1.56 5.81 5.79
CA PRO A 100 0.97 4.75 4.99
C PRO A 100 0.86 5.14 3.50
N ILE A 101 1.30 4.26 2.61
CA ILE A 101 1.12 4.34 1.16
C ILE A 101 0.24 3.16 0.74
N MET A 102 -1.01 3.44 0.41
CA MET A 102 -2.00 2.42 0.06
C MET A 102 -2.08 2.22 -1.45
N LEU A 103 -1.82 1.00 -1.93
CA LEU A 103 -2.13 0.57 -3.30
C LEU A 103 -3.53 -0.04 -3.31
N GLY A 104 -4.53 0.73 -3.72
CA GLY A 104 -5.92 0.24 -3.78
C GLY A 104 -6.22 -0.58 -5.04
N GLY A 105 -7.44 -1.10 -5.10
CA GLY A 105 -8.11 -1.46 -6.35
C GLY A 105 -9.19 -0.44 -6.67
N GLU A 106 -10.32 -0.51 -5.97
CA GLU A 106 -11.41 0.44 -6.12
C GLU A 106 -11.31 1.64 -5.17
N HIS A 107 -11.98 2.75 -5.51
CA HIS A 107 -11.85 4.03 -4.80
C HIS A 107 -12.59 4.07 -3.44
N SER A 108 -13.47 3.09 -3.17
CA SER A 108 -14.27 3.02 -1.95
C SER A 108 -13.43 2.79 -0.68
N VAL A 109 -12.17 2.35 -0.81
CA VAL A 109 -11.25 2.11 0.31
C VAL A 109 -10.57 3.40 0.80
N SER A 110 -10.52 4.46 -0.01
CA SER A 110 -9.87 5.72 0.35
C SER A 110 -10.45 6.36 1.63
N PRO A 111 -11.79 6.46 1.81
CA PRO A 111 -12.36 6.99 3.05
C PRO A 111 -11.99 6.19 4.30
N ALA A 112 -11.81 4.86 4.18
CA ALA A 112 -11.36 4.03 5.30
C ALA A 112 -9.95 4.42 5.76
N ALA A 113 -9.01 4.61 4.82
CA ALA A 113 -7.67 5.06 5.14
C ALA A 113 -7.66 6.48 5.74
N ILE A 114 -8.34 7.44 5.09
CA ILE A 114 -8.36 8.85 5.52
C ILE A 114 -8.95 8.99 6.93
N SER A 115 -9.98 8.20 7.26
CA SER A 115 -10.64 8.25 8.58
C SER A 115 -9.71 7.95 9.77
N GLN A 116 -8.52 7.41 9.54
CA GLN A 116 -7.56 7.08 10.60
C GLN A 116 -6.60 8.21 10.95
N PHE A 117 -6.48 9.21 10.10
CA PHE A 117 -5.67 10.37 10.41
C PHE A 117 -6.43 11.35 11.31
N LYS A 118 -5.69 12.14 12.09
CA LYS A 118 -6.23 13.20 12.93
C LYS A 118 -5.86 14.55 12.32
N ASP A 119 -6.74 15.53 12.49
CA ASP A 119 -6.48 16.94 12.15
C ASP A 119 -6.09 17.22 10.68
N ILE A 120 -6.60 16.41 9.75
CA ILE A 120 -6.52 16.68 8.31
C ILE A 120 -7.90 16.95 7.70
N GLY A 121 -7.94 17.92 6.78
CA GLY A 121 -9.13 18.24 6.00
C GLY A 121 -9.32 17.28 4.83
N VAL A 122 -10.58 17.05 4.46
CA VAL A 122 -11.00 16.37 3.23
C VAL A 122 -11.71 17.37 2.34
#